data_AF-A0A951S887-F1
#
_entry.id   AF-A0A951S887-F1
#
_cell.length_a   1.000
_cell.length_b   1.000
_cell.length_c   1.000
_cell.angle_alpha   90.00
_cell.angle_beta   90.00
_cell.angle_gamma   90.00
#
_symmetry.space_group_name_H-M   'P 1'
#
loop_
_entity.id
_entity.type
_entity.pdbx_description
1 polymer ?
#
loop_
_entity_poly.entity_id
_entity_poly.type
_entity_poly.pdbx_seq_one_letter_code
_entity_poly.pdbx_strand_id
1 'polypeptide(L)'
;MKKLILILLLFVSANFAQTSTILLLFDDAGSMPITFTGTSTGNITLQGTGVIVVDWGDGSKNSYTLTGSDQNISHNYGSAGTRNIKIDKPKLITKWRQSDATNTWAWDTKYLPNLTYLHLESIKGAMVVNTANITSLTYLSLNSLNTGTISITVNTANITSLTSLALYNLNTGTISITVNTANITSLTSLTLYNLNTGTISITVNTAN
;
A
#
# COMPACT_ATOMS: atom_id res chain seq x y z
N MET A 1 21.31 13.62 9.39
CA MET A 1 22.28 12.91 10.25
C MET A 1 21.85 11.45 10.35
N LYS A 2 22.46 10.55 9.57
CA LYS A 2 22.23 9.11 9.67
C LYS A 2 22.97 8.62 10.92
N LYS A 3 22.27 7.98 11.86
CA LYS A 3 22.89 7.41 13.06
C LYS A 3 23.74 6.21 12.62
N LEU A 4 25.05 6.36 12.65
CA LEU A 4 26.02 5.28 12.53
C LEU A 4 26.02 4.52 13.87
N ILE A 5 25.40 3.35 13.94
CA ILE A 5 25.49 2.47 15.10
C ILE A 5 26.76 1.63 14.94
N LEU A 6 27.77 1.93 15.76
CA LEU A 6 29.01 1.17 15.88
C LEU A 6 28.79 0.08 16.94
N ILE A 7 28.74 -1.19 16.54
CA ILE A 7 28.65 -2.33 17.48
C ILE A 7 30.05 -2.92 17.64
N LEU A 8 30.59 -2.77 18.85
CA LEU A 8 31.86 -3.34 19.30
C LEU A 8 31.65 -4.83 19.63
N LEU A 9 32.23 -5.74 18.85
CA LEU A 9 32.25 -7.17 19.13
C LEU A 9 33.37 -7.49 20.14
N LEU A 10 33.00 -7.78 21.39
CA LEU A 10 33.88 -8.43 22.37
C LEU A 10 33.81 -9.95 22.13
N PHE A 11 34.86 -10.52 21.55
CA PHE A 11 35.03 -11.97 21.52
C PHE A 11 35.59 -12.43 22.86
N VAL A 12 34.81 -13.18 23.64
CA VAL A 12 35.33 -14.04 24.70
C VAL A 12 35.35 -15.46 24.15
N SER A 13 36.54 -16.04 24.11
CA SER A 13 36.85 -17.36 23.56
C SER A 13 36.20 -18.50 24.34
N ALA A 14 35.39 -19.33 23.68
CA ALA A 14 35.29 -20.75 23.98
C ALA A 14 34.71 -21.49 22.76
N ASN A 15 35.38 -22.56 22.37
CA ASN A 15 35.07 -23.44 21.24
C ASN A 15 33.59 -23.84 21.17
N PHE A 16 32.87 -23.41 20.14
CA PHE A 16 31.71 -24.12 19.61
C PHE A 16 31.76 -24.13 18.08
N ALA A 17 31.95 -25.33 17.55
CA ALA A 17 31.80 -25.65 16.14
C ALA A 17 30.31 -25.57 15.78
N GLN A 18 29.83 -24.38 15.46
CA GLN A 18 28.64 -24.17 14.65
C GLN A 18 28.78 -22.78 14.04
N THR A 19 29.00 -22.69 12.73
CA THR A 19 28.88 -21.43 12.00
C THR A 19 27.41 -21.06 11.95
N SER A 20 26.86 -20.59 13.06
CA SER A 20 25.61 -19.85 13.06
C SER A 20 25.91 -18.52 12.39
N THR A 21 25.61 -18.41 11.09
CA THR A 21 25.47 -17.11 10.45
C THR A 21 24.36 -16.38 11.20
N ILE A 22 24.72 -15.46 12.09
CA ILE A 22 23.77 -14.48 12.62
C ILE A 22 23.48 -13.54 11.46
N LEU A 23 22.38 -13.81 10.75
CA LEU A 23 21.85 -12.94 9.72
C LEU A 23 21.23 -11.73 10.44
N LEU A 24 22.05 -10.71 10.73
CA LEU A 24 21.55 -9.42 11.19
C LEU A 24 20.88 -8.74 9.99
N LEU A 25 19.60 -9.06 9.74
CA LEU A 25 18.77 -8.19 8.93
C LEU A 25 18.55 -6.91 9.71
N PHE A 26 19.33 -5.88 9.43
CA PHE A 26 18.92 -4.50 9.69
C PHE A 26 17.79 -4.19 8.71
N ASP A 27 16.59 -4.69 9.00
CA ASP A 27 15.41 -4.26 8.28
C ASP A 27 15.18 -2.80 8.68
N ASP A 28 15.58 -1.87 7.81
CA ASP A 28 15.03 -0.51 7.78
C ASP A 28 13.57 -0.64 7.35
N ALA A 29 12.79 -1.22 8.25
CA ALA A 29 11.42 -1.62 8.07
C ALA A 29 10.55 -0.39 8.33
N GLY A 30 10.83 0.68 7.57
CA GLY A 30 10.26 2.01 7.79
C GLY A 30 8.75 1.95 8.05
N SER A 31 8.25 2.81 8.92
CA SER A 31 6.84 2.80 9.31
C SER A 31 5.98 3.53 8.26
N MET A 32 4.84 2.94 7.88
CA MET A 32 3.85 3.57 7.02
C MET A 32 2.86 4.37 7.86
N PRO A 33 2.85 5.71 7.77
CA PRO A 33 1.83 6.53 8.40
C PRO A 33 0.52 6.46 7.61
N ILE A 34 -0.60 6.40 8.32
CA ILE A 34 -1.95 6.47 7.78
C ILE A 34 -2.75 7.46 8.64
N THR A 35 -3.32 8.48 8.02
CA THR A 35 -4.29 9.34 8.69
C THR A 35 -5.68 8.77 8.49
N PHE A 36 -6.33 8.33 9.57
CA PHE A 36 -7.69 7.86 9.58
C PHE A 36 -8.57 8.90 10.25
N THR A 37 -9.72 9.25 9.66
CA THR A 37 -10.74 10.09 10.31
C THR A 37 -12.09 9.41 10.15
N GLY A 38 -12.70 9.00 11.25
CA GLY A 38 -13.84 8.11 11.19
C GLY A 38 -14.66 8.05 12.47
N THR A 39 -15.77 7.30 12.42
CA THR A 39 -16.78 7.27 13.49
C THR A 39 -16.58 6.15 14.51
N SER A 40 -16.00 5.00 14.13
CA SER A 40 -15.73 3.90 15.08
C SER A 40 -14.78 2.81 14.61
N THR A 41 -14.84 2.33 13.36
CA THR A 41 -14.03 1.15 12.95
C THR A 41 -13.28 1.40 11.66
N GLY A 42 -11.96 1.17 11.68
CA GLY A 42 -11.15 1.07 10.46
C GLY A 42 -10.97 -0.40 10.06
N ASN A 43 -11.21 -0.74 8.79
CA ASN A 43 -11.03 -2.10 8.27
C ASN A 43 -10.17 -2.10 7.01
N ILE A 44 -9.14 -2.95 6.98
CA ILE A 44 -8.29 -3.19 5.82
C ILE A 44 -8.04 -4.70 5.69
N THR A 45 -8.19 -5.26 4.49
CA THR A 45 -7.77 -6.63 4.19
C THR A 45 -6.36 -6.64 3.62
N LEU A 46 -5.45 -7.36 4.27
CA LEU A 46 -4.04 -7.46 3.87
C LEU A 46 -3.65 -8.91 3.55
N GLN A 47 -2.65 -9.09 2.67
CA GLN A 47 -1.84 -10.30 2.59
C GLN A 47 -0.36 -9.92 2.65
N GLY A 48 0.48 -10.91 2.94
CA GLY A 48 1.92 -10.77 3.03
C GLY A 48 2.52 -11.99 3.72
N THR A 49 3.81 -11.94 4.07
CA THR A 49 4.44 -12.99 4.89
C THR A 49 5.28 -12.33 5.98
N GLY A 50 5.13 -12.78 7.23
CA GLY A 50 5.85 -12.25 8.38
C GLY A 50 4.98 -11.40 9.29
N VAL A 51 5.59 -10.73 10.26
CA VAL A 51 4.86 -10.00 11.31
C VAL A 51 4.91 -8.50 11.07
N ILE A 52 3.73 -7.88 10.96
CA ILE A 52 3.55 -6.43 11.00
C ILE A 52 3.01 -6.02 12.37
N VAL A 53 3.27 -4.78 12.77
CA VAL A 53 2.66 -4.17 13.96
C VAL A 53 1.86 -2.96 13.51
N VAL A 54 0.61 -2.87 13.96
CA VAL A 54 -0.26 -1.72 13.73
C VAL A 54 -0.42 -0.96 15.03
N ASP A 55 0.06 0.28 15.06
CA ASP A 55 -0.26 1.27 16.09
C ASP A 55 -1.49 2.04 15.63
N TRP A 56 -2.56 1.99 16.40
CA TRP A 56 -3.84 2.58 16.04
C TRP A 56 -3.94 4.08 16.36
N GLY A 57 -2.89 4.66 16.93
CA GLY A 57 -2.85 6.10 17.23
C GLY A 57 -3.75 6.53 18.40
N ASP A 58 -4.34 5.57 19.14
CA ASP A 58 -5.08 5.79 20.39
C ASP A 58 -4.39 5.16 21.62
N GLY A 59 -3.14 4.72 21.45
CA GLY A 59 -2.36 4.00 22.47
C GLY A 59 -2.41 2.48 22.31
N SER A 60 -3.36 1.95 21.54
CA SER A 60 -3.47 0.52 21.25
C SER A 60 -2.51 0.08 20.14
N LYS A 61 -1.95 -1.12 20.27
CA LYS A 61 -1.10 -1.75 19.26
C LYS A 61 -1.46 -3.22 19.10
N ASN A 62 -1.49 -3.70 17.86
CA ASN A 62 -1.72 -5.10 17.55
C ASN A 62 -0.62 -5.63 16.63
N SER A 63 -0.19 -6.87 16.88
CA SER A 63 0.70 -7.60 15.99
C SER A 63 -0.13 -8.53 15.11
N TYR A 64 0.18 -8.56 13.82
CA TYR A 64 -0.48 -9.45 12.85
C TYR A 64 0.56 -10.27 12.11
N THR A 65 0.41 -11.59 12.14
CA THR A 65 1.25 -12.53 11.39
C THR A 65 0.61 -12.80 10.05
N LEU A 66 1.12 -12.19 8.98
CA LEU A 66 0.67 -12.41 7.61
C LEU A 66 1.13 -13.79 7.12
N THR A 67 0.21 -14.56 6.54
CA THR A 67 0.40 -15.98 6.18
C THR A 67 0.31 -16.27 4.68
N GLY A 68 0.30 -15.23 3.84
CA GLY A 68 0.02 -15.33 2.40
C GLY A 68 -1.47 -15.45 2.06
N SER A 69 -2.35 -15.50 3.07
CA SER A 69 -3.81 -15.50 2.91
C SER A 69 -4.42 -14.18 3.35
N ASP A 70 -5.64 -13.89 2.88
CA ASP A 70 -6.38 -12.67 3.26
C ASP A 70 -6.58 -12.61 4.77
N GLN A 71 -6.18 -11.49 5.37
CA GLN A 71 -6.39 -11.20 6.78
C GLN A 71 -7.08 -9.86 6.94
N ASN A 72 -8.16 -9.86 7.71
CA ASN A 72 -8.88 -8.65 8.05
C ASN A 72 -8.22 -7.99 9.25
N ILE A 73 -7.69 -6.79 9.05
CA ILE A 73 -7.05 -5.96 10.05
C ILE A 73 -8.04 -4.87 10.44
N SER A 74 -8.44 -4.85 11.69
CA SER A 74 -9.45 -3.91 12.16
C SER A 74 -9.25 -3.50 13.61
N HIS A 75 -9.71 -2.29 13.92
CA HIS A 75 -9.75 -1.76 15.28
C HIS A 75 -10.97 -0.88 15.50
N ASN A 76 -11.50 -0.95 16.72
CA ASN A 76 -12.65 -0.20 17.16
C ASN A 76 -12.20 0.93 18.08
N TYR A 77 -12.46 2.17 17.67
CA TYR A 77 -12.28 3.37 18.47
C TYR A 77 -13.51 3.63 19.33
N GLY A 78 -13.30 4.03 20.58
CA GLY A 78 -14.39 4.37 21.50
C GLY A 78 -15.16 5.65 21.14
N SER A 79 -14.64 6.46 20.23
CA SER A 79 -15.26 7.70 19.77
C SER A 79 -14.78 8.09 18.38
N ALA A 80 -15.61 8.88 17.68
CA ALA A 80 -15.25 9.46 16.41
C ALA A 80 -14.04 10.40 16.54
N GLY A 81 -13.24 10.50 15.47
CA GLY A 81 -12.16 11.48 15.38
C GLY A 81 -11.05 11.07 14.44
N THR A 82 -9.99 11.87 14.44
CA THR A 82 -8.77 11.62 13.64
C THR A 82 -7.76 10.81 14.45
N ARG A 83 -7.08 9.88 13.78
CA ARG A 83 -6.07 8.97 14.33
C ARG A 83 -4.88 8.89 13.38
N ASN A 84 -3.68 8.88 13.96
CA ASN A 84 -2.44 8.67 13.25
C ASN A 84 -2.03 7.20 13.40
N ILE A 85 -2.56 6.37 12.50
CA ILE A 85 -2.24 4.95 12.46
C ILE A 85 -0.83 4.79 11.89
N LYS A 86 -0.07 3.79 12.36
CA LYS A 86 1.22 3.41 11.81
C LYS A 86 1.28 1.91 11.59
N ILE A 87 1.73 1.49 10.41
CA ILE A 87 2.04 0.09 10.12
C ILE A 87 3.55 -0.07 10.04
N ASP A 88 4.13 -0.83 10.96
CA ASP A 88 5.54 -1.18 10.93
C ASP A 88 5.78 -2.37 10.00
N LYS A 89 6.91 -2.35 9.29
CA LYS A 89 7.27 -3.33 8.24
C LYS A 89 6.23 -3.44 7.11
N PRO A 90 5.75 -2.32 6.55
CA PRO A 90 4.74 -2.32 5.48
C PRO A 90 5.22 -3.02 4.21
N LYS A 91 6.54 -3.15 4.01
CA LYS A 91 7.16 -3.91 2.91
C LYS A 91 6.79 -5.39 2.90
N LEU A 92 6.33 -5.96 4.02
CA LEU A 92 5.87 -7.35 4.09
C LEU A 92 4.49 -7.54 3.44
N ILE A 93 3.76 -6.45 3.18
CA ILE A 93 2.42 -6.46 2.59
C ILE A 93 2.54 -6.62 1.07
N THR A 94 1.86 -7.63 0.54
CA THR A 94 1.79 -7.93 -0.90
C THR A 94 0.41 -7.69 -1.47
N LYS A 95 -0.64 -7.70 -0.65
CA LYS A 95 -2.01 -7.36 -1.07
C LYS A 95 -2.59 -6.31 -0.14
N TRP A 96 -3.25 -5.32 -0.74
CA TRP A 96 -4.04 -4.32 -0.06
C TRP A 96 -5.42 -4.27 -0.69
N ARG A 97 -6.42 -4.65 0.09
CA ARG A 97 -7.83 -4.51 -0.28
C ARG A 97 -8.55 -3.70 0.77
N GLN A 98 -9.24 -2.66 0.36
CA GLN A 98 -9.95 -1.77 1.26
C GLN A 98 -11.30 -1.37 0.66
N SER A 99 -12.35 -1.48 1.48
CA SER A 99 -13.68 -0.98 1.15
C SER A 99 -14.27 -0.23 2.33
N ASP A 100 -14.49 1.08 2.20
CA ASP A 100 -14.95 1.93 3.28
C ASP A 100 -15.54 3.25 2.76
N ALA A 101 -16.87 3.30 2.68
CA ALA A 101 -17.62 4.49 2.28
C ALA A 101 -17.80 5.52 3.40
N THR A 102 -17.45 5.16 4.64
CA THR A 102 -17.82 5.92 5.84
C THR A 102 -16.70 6.81 6.34
N ASN A 103 -15.47 6.28 6.37
CA ASN A 103 -14.33 6.98 6.93
C ASN A 103 -13.41 7.55 5.85
N THR A 104 -12.56 8.49 6.27
CA THR A 104 -11.57 9.14 5.43
C THR A 104 -10.18 8.59 5.74
N TRP A 105 -9.42 8.27 4.70
CA TRP A 105 -8.10 7.66 4.78
C TRP A 105 -7.07 8.48 4.00
N ALA A 106 -5.87 8.62 4.54
CA ALA A 106 -4.74 9.20 3.82
C ALA A 106 -3.50 8.33 3.98
N TRP A 107 -2.94 7.89 2.85
CA TRP A 107 -1.76 7.02 2.78
C TRP A 107 -1.12 7.06 1.38
N ASP A 108 0.10 6.52 1.26
CA ASP A 108 0.95 6.62 0.07
C ASP A 108 1.58 5.25 -0.26
N THR A 109 1.54 4.84 -1.53
CA THR A 109 2.10 3.55 -1.98
C THR A 109 3.62 3.46 -1.88
N LYS A 110 4.34 4.57 -1.64
CA LYS A 110 5.81 4.54 -1.44
C LYS A 110 6.28 3.63 -0.30
N TYR A 111 5.39 3.33 0.65
CA TYR A 111 5.69 2.44 1.77
C TYR A 111 5.40 0.95 1.48
N LEU A 112 4.79 0.63 0.34
CA LEU A 112 4.32 -0.72 -0.01
C LEU A 112 5.04 -1.31 -1.23
N PRO A 113 6.38 -1.33 -1.30
CA PRO A 113 7.10 -1.61 -2.54
C PRO A 113 6.86 -3.00 -3.14
N ASN A 114 6.43 -3.96 -2.33
CA ASN A 114 6.19 -5.35 -2.72
C ASN A 114 4.71 -5.62 -3.03
N LEU A 115 3.89 -4.58 -3.16
CA LEU A 115 2.46 -4.73 -3.44
C LEU A 115 2.25 -5.31 -4.84
N THR A 116 1.57 -6.46 -4.90
CA THR A 116 1.18 -7.14 -6.14
C THR A 116 -0.29 -6.94 -6.47
N TYR A 117 -1.12 -6.62 -5.46
CA TYR A 117 -2.54 -6.43 -5.62
C TYR A 117 -3.03 -5.20 -4.84
N LEU A 118 -3.69 -4.28 -5.54
CA LEU A 118 -4.36 -3.13 -4.94
C LEU A 118 -5.82 -3.07 -5.40
N HIS A 119 -6.74 -3.13 -4.44
CA HIS A 119 -8.17 -2.92 -4.67
C HIS A 119 -8.74 -1.93 -3.67
N LEU A 120 -9.33 -0.86 -4.19
CA LEU A 120 -9.92 0.21 -3.40
C LEU A 120 -11.35 0.44 -3.86
N GLU A 121 -12.29 0.33 -2.94
CA GLU A 121 -13.71 0.47 -3.20
C GLU A 121 -14.35 1.46 -2.24
N SER A 122 -15.08 2.43 -2.77
CA SER A 122 -15.81 3.41 -1.96
C SER A 122 -14.95 4.26 -1.01
N ILE A 123 -13.62 4.21 -1.11
CA ILE A 123 -12.70 4.91 -0.21
C ILE A 123 -12.73 6.42 -0.44
N LYS A 124 -12.57 7.17 0.66
CA LYS A 124 -12.47 8.64 0.68
C LYS A 124 -11.15 9.10 1.30
N GLY A 125 -10.68 10.28 0.91
CA GLY A 125 -9.53 10.96 1.50
C GLY A 125 -8.35 11.21 0.55
N ALA A 126 -7.17 11.44 1.12
CA ALA A 126 -5.99 11.89 0.39
C ALA A 126 -5.03 10.72 0.14
N MET A 127 -5.20 10.04 -0.99
CA MET A 127 -4.42 8.85 -1.34
C MET A 127 -3.47 9.14 -2.49
N VAL A 128 -2.22 8.72 -2.36
CA VAL A 128 -1.22 8.79 -3.42
C VAL A 128 -0.92 7.38 -3.91
N VAL A 129 -1.35 7.06 -5.13
CA VAL A 129 -1.06 5.79 -5.79
C VAL A 129 -0.07 6.07 -6.91
N ASN A 130 1.22 5.91 -6.62
CA ASN A 130 2.28 6.02 -7.61
C ASN A 130 2.85 4.63 -7.90
N THR A 131 2.65 4.18 -9.14
CA THR A 131 3.10 2.87 -9.62
C THR A 131 4.61 2.73 -9.74
N ALA A 132 5.37 3.84 -9.78
CA ALA A 132 6.83 3.81 -9.66
C ALA A 132 7.30 3.20 -8.33
N ASN A 133 6.45 3.24 -7.31
CA ASN A 133 6.75 2.66 -6.01
C ASN A 133 6.39 1.19 -5.90
N ILE A 134 5.51 0.67 -6.77
CA ILE A 134 4.88 -0.67 -6.64
C ILE A 134 5.06 -1.47 -7.94
N THR A 135 6.31 -1.66 -8.34
CA THR A 135 6.68 -2.21 -9.65
C THR A 135 6.23 -3.66 -9.87
N SER A 136 5.93 -4.39 -8.80
CA SER A 136 5.44 -5.77 -8.83
C SER A 136 3.92 -5.91 -8.97
N LEU A 137 3.19 -4.80 -9.14
CA LEU A 137 1.74 -4.80 -9.21
C LEU A 137 1.23 -5.58 -10.44
N THR A 138 0.41 -6.60 -10.21
CA THR A 138 -0.25 -7.39 -11.25
C THR A 138 -1.73 -7.03 -11.39
N TYR A 139 -2.34 -6.50 -10.33
CA TYR A 139 -3.75 -6.12 -10.28
C TYR A 139 -3.96 -4.75 -9.64
N LEU A 140 -4.65 -3.86 -10.38
CA LEU A 140 -5.10 -2.56 -9.88
C LEU A 140 -6.59 -2.37 -10.15
N SER A 141 -7.37 -2.23 -9.09
CA SER A 141 -8.81 -1.92 -9.18
C SER A 141 -9.18 -0.76 -8.26
N LEU A 142 -9.80 0.26 -8.85
CA LEU A 142 -10.26 1.46 -8.19
C LEU A 142 -11.73 1.67 -8.54
N ASN A 143 -12.62 1.56 -7.55
CA ASN A 143 -14.07 1.61 -7.74
C ASN A 143 -14.71 2.65 -6.81
N SER A 144 -15.53 3.52 -7.37
CA SER A 144 -16.44 4.38 -6.61
C SER A 144 -15.73 5.25 -5.56
N LEU A 145 -14.55 5.77 -5.88
CA LEU A 145 -13.81 6.60 -4.94
C LEU A 145 -14.50 7.97 -4.82
N ASN A 146 -15.13 8.19 -3.65
CA ASN A 146 -16.34 9.02 -3.53
C ASN A 146 -16.14 10.37 -2.82
N THR A 147 -14.91 10.83 -2.57
CA THR A 147 -14.52 12.23 -2.23
C THR A 147 -13.06 12.31 -1.77
N GLY A 148 -12.32 13.35 -2.17
CA GLY A 148 -10.93 13.61 -1.75
C GLY A 148 -9.96 13.86 -2.91
N THR A 149 -8.71 14.23 -2.60
CA THR A 149 -7.63 14.32 -3.61
C THR A 149 -6.99 12.95 -3.76
N ILE A 150 -7.33 12.24 -4.84
CA ILE A 150 -6.75 10.94 -5.14
C ILE A 150 -5.81 11.09 -6.34
N SER A 151 -4.55 11.34 -6.04
CA SER A 151 -3.50 11.43 -7.06
C SER A 151 -3.04 10.02 -7.42
N ILE A 152 -3.63 9.47 -8.48
CA ILE A 152 -3.21 8.20 -9.08
C ILE A 152 -2.30 8.50 -10.25
N THR A 153 -1.00 8.23 -10.12
CA THR A 153 -0.07 8.22 -11.25
C THR A 153 0.24 6.77 -11.61
N VAL A 154 -0.43 6.30 -12.66
CA VAL A 154 -0.06 5.05 -13.33
C VAL A 154 1.01 5.42 -14.37
N ASN A 155 2.22 4.92 -14.20
CA ASN A 155 3.25 4.90 -15.22
C ASN A 155 3.59 3.44 -15.43
N THR A 156 2.98 2.92 -16.47
CA THR A 156 3.04 1.55 -16.91
C THR A 156 4.43 1.10 -17.34
N ALA A 157 5.36 2.02 -17.62
CA ALA A 157 6.78 1.71 -17.75
C ALA A 157 7.35 1.03 -16.50
N ASN A 158 6.76 1.31 -15.34
CA ASN A 158 7.23 0.82 -14.05
C ASN A 158 6.52 -0.46 -13.59
N ILE A 159 5.39 -0.84 -14.20
CA ILE A 159 4.56 -1.99 -13.82
C ILE A 159 4.28 -2.91 -15.01
N THR A 160 5.35 -3.41 -15.62
CA THR A 160 5.29 -4.30 -16.79
C THR A 160 4.54 -5.61 -16.55
N SER A 161 4.40 -6.01 -15.28
CA SER A 161 3.69 -7.22 -14.84
C SER A 161 2.17 -7.04 -14.66
N LEU A 162 1.63 -5.84 -14.90
CA LEU A 162 0.20 -5.58 -14.72
C LEU A 162 -0.63 -6.38 -15.73
N THR A 163 -1.52 -7.24 -15.22
CA THR A 163 -2.43 -8.04 -16.06
C THR A 163 -3.86 -7.49 -16.07
N SER A 164 -4.25 -6.76 -15.02
CA SER A 164 -5.58 -6.16 -14.91
C SER A 164 -5.55 -4.73 -14.38
N LEU A 165 -6.17 -3.82 -15.14
CA LEU A 165 -6.43 -2.44 -14.75
C LEU A 165 -7.94 -2.15 -14.84
N ALA A 166 -8.55 -1.83 -13.70
CA ALA A 166 -9.99 -1.64 -13.55
C ALA A 166 -10.31 -0.32 -12.85
N LEU A 167 -10.88 0.64 -13.56
CA LEU A 167 -11.25 1.96 -13.04
C LEU A 167 -12.75 2.19 -13.25
N TYR A 168 -13.52 2.31 -12.17
CA TYR A 168 -14.99 2.39 -12.18
C TYR A 168 -15.50 3.55 -11.32
N ASN A 169 -16.49 4.28 -11.83
CA ASN A 169 -17.30 5.23 -11.05
C ASN A 169 -16.46 6.26 -10.27
N LEU A 170 -15.40 6.78 -10.90
CA LEU A 170 -14.52 7.76 -10.26
C LEU A 170 -15.13 9.14 -10.46
N ASN A 171 -15.93 9.58 -9.48
CA ASN A 171 -16.93 10.66 -9.66
C ASN A 171 -16.63 11.97 -8.92
N THR A 172 -15.53 12.08 -8.17
CA THR A 172 -15.13 13.32 -7.46
C THR A 172 -13.60 13.41 -7.25
N GLY A 173 -13.01 14.60 -7.34
CA GLY A 173 -11.57 14.86 -7.04
C GLY A 173 -10.69 15.18 -8.26
N THR A 174 -9.37 15.29 -8.06
CA THR A 174 -8.36 15.39 -9.14
C THR A 174 -7.72 14.03 -9.35
N ILE A 175 -7.95 13.41 -10.51
CA ILE A 175 -7.43 12.08 -10.86
C ILE A 175 -6.60 12.22 -12.15
N SER A 176 -5.29 11.95 -12.08
CA SER A 176 -4.35 12.10 -13.20
C SER A 176 -3.78 10.76 -13.68
N ILE A 177 -4.58 9.96 -14.37
CA ILE A 177 -4.18 8.62 -14.84
C ILE A 177 -3.45 8.72 -16.18
N THR A 178 -2.17 8.32 -16.25
CA THR A 178 -1.45 8.08 -17.51
C THR A 178 -1.38 6.57 -17.77
N VAL A 179 -1.50 6.08 -19.02
CA VAL A 179 -1.47 4.62 -19.31
C VAL A 179 -0.61 4.34 -20.54
N ASN A 180 0.71 4.29 -20.39
CA ASN A 180 1.61 4.00 -21.51
C ASN A 180 1.59 2.48 -21.86
N THR A 181 0.66 2.08 -22.73
CA THR A 181 0.47 0.67 -23.12
C THR A 181 1.67 0.02 -23.83
N ALA A 182 2.65 0.78 -24.30
CA ALA A 182 3.85 0.26 -24.96
C ALA A 182 4.67 -0.61 -24.02
N ASN A 183 4.50 -0.44 -22.70
CA ASN A 183 5.22 -1.17 -21.67
C ASN A 183 4.37 -2.20 -20.91
N ILE A 184 3.05 -2.33 -21.18
CA ILE A 184 2.21 -3.36 -20.54
C ILE A 184 1.86 -4.48 -21.52
N THR A 185 2.86 -5.21 -21.98
CA THR A 185 2.66 -6.38 -22.84
C THR A 185 1.87 -7.50 -22.16
N SER A 186 1.77 -7.48 -20.83
CA SER A 186 1.06 -8.49 -20.03
C SER A 186 -0.40 -8.14 -19.73
N LEU A 187 -0.90 -6.97 -20.14
CA LEU A 187 -2.27 -6.55 -19.84
C LEU A 187 -3.27 -7.41 -20.61
N THR A 188 -4.12 -8.13 -19.89
CA THR A 188 -5.20 -8.94 -20.48
C THR A 188 -6.58 -8.33 -20.24
N SER A 189 -6.69 -7.38 -19.30
CA SER A 189 -7.94 -6.71 -18.97
C SER A 189 -7.71 -5.23 -18.69
N LEU A 190 -8.38 -4.38 -19.46
CA LEU A 190 -8.50 -2.94 -19.24
C LEU A 190 -9.97 -2.58 -19.17
N THR A 191 -10.42 -1.98 -18.06
CA THR A 191 -11.77 -1.42 -17.97
C THR A 191 -11.72 -0.02 -17.40
N LEU A 192 -12.36 0.90 -18.12
CA LEU A 192 -12.51 2.30 -17.78
C LEU A 192 -14.00 2.66 -17.92
N TYR A 193 -14.67 2.92 -16.82
CA TYR A 193 -16.12 3.12 -16.83
C TYR A 193 -16.55 4.23 -15.87
N ASN A 194 -17.42 5.13 -16.36
CA ASN A 194 -18.02 6.22 -15.57
C ASN A 194 -16.96 7.03 -14.80
N LEU A 195 -16.00 7.59 -15.53
CA LEU A 195 -14.94 8.43 -14.98
C LEU A 195 -15.37 9.90 -15.12
N ASN A 196 -16.11 10.41 -14.13
CA ASN A 196 -16.66 11.76 -14.14
C ASN A 196 -16.01 12.61 -13.04
N THR A 197 -14.82 13.20 -13.29
CA THR A 197 -14.34 14.53 -12.81
C THR A 197 -12.81 14.64 -12.90
N GLY A 198 -12.34 15.85 -13.19
CA GLY A 198 -10.92 16.22 -13.21
C GLY A 198 -10.23 16.10 -14.58
N THR A 199 -8.98 16.55 -14.67
CA THR A 199 -8.12 16.36 -15.85
C THR A 199 -7.73 14.89 -15.97
N ILE A 200 -8.56 14.12 -16.68
CA ILE A 200 -8.25 12.75 -17.06
C ILE A 200 -7.34 12.81 -18.29
N SER A 201 -6.05 12.53 -18.12
CA SER A 201 -5.07 12.48 -19.21
C SER A 201 -4.66 11.05 -19.54
N ILE A 202 -5.58 10.29 -20.15
CA ILE A 202 -5.28 8.94 -20.62
C ILE A 202 -4.47 9.04 -21.91
N THR A 203 -3.17 8.79 -21.81
CA THR A 203 -2.28 8.64 -22.96
C THR A 203 -1.96 7.17 -23.16
N VAL A 204 -2.57 6.54 -24.17
CA VAL A 204 -2.31 5.17 -24.63
C VAL A 204 -1.25 5.23 -25.72
N ASN A 205 0.01 4.94 -25.40
CA ASN A 205 1.06 4.78 -26.40
C ASN A 205 1.09 3.31 -26.80
N THR A 206 0.71 2.95 -28.01
CA THR A 206 0.96 1.59 -28.52
C THR A 206 2.42 1.51 -28.99
N ALA A 207 3.12 0.42 -28.68
CA ALA A 207 4.36 0.11 -29.39
C ALA A 207 3.95 -0.24 -30.83
N ASN A 208 4.36 0.58 -31.81
CA ASN A 208 4.35 0.18 -33.21
C ASN A 208 5.49 -0.81 -33.46
#